data_AF-A0A7D9DEQ3-F1
#
_entry.id   AF-A0A7D9DEQ3-F1
#
_cell.length_a   1.000
_cell.length_b   1.000
_cell.length_c   1.000
_cell.angle_alpha   90.00
_cell.angle_beta   90.00
_cell.angle_gamma   90.00
#
_symmetry.space_group_name_H-M   'P 1'
#
loop_
_entity.id
_entity.type
_entity.pdbx_description
1 polymer ?
#
loop_
_entity_poly.entity_id
_entity_poly.type
_entity_poly.pdbx_seq_one_letter_code
_entity_poly.pdbx_strand_id
1 'polypeptide(L)'
;RNVLVRICWTVIMKKPARPLKSMDVSGMDDEPTRRDFTMNVIASTSRTCKFAQRPNMVKTEQIKDPQVFYDYLTSDEINVLDADLVSDDIIEIRYEYTDNFIKPDAKTNVVIAAFTTAYARLKLYGVLDMLQERVMYYDTDSVILISKLNEPEPPLGNHLGELTDELGGEYITVFASGGPNNYCYRTNSGKVETKVRGITLDCTARQKVNFEVIRGLVYLHAQCQVTGQVSVDIPFRITRNTRTKEIETKGMKKDYRIVYNKRVIMDDYKTLPYGY
;
A
#
# COMPACT_ATOMS: atom_id res chain seq x y z
N ARG A 1 17.20 -17.02 -14.24
CA ARG A 1 17.51 -15.81 -13.45
C ARG A 1 16.19 -15.30 -12.88
N ASN A 2 16.13 -14.69 -11.70
CA ASN A 2 14.86 -14.12 -11.22
C ASN A 2 14.86 -12.61 -11.49
N VAL A 3 13.78 -12.08 -12.07
CA VAL A 3 13.66 -10.67 -12.46
C VAL A 3 12.43 -10.08 -11.80
N LEU A 4 12.52 -8.84 -11.32
CA LEU A 4 11.40 -8.09 -10.74
C LEU A 4 10.97 -7.03 -11.74
N VAL A 5 9.77 -7.18 -12.29
CA VAL A 5 9.20 -6.32 -13.32
C VAL A 5 7.92 -5.67 -12.78
N ARG A 6 7.76 -4.37 -12.99
CA ARG A 6 6.59 -3.61 -12.50
C ARG A 6 5.81 -3.01 -13.66
N ILE A 7 4.50 -3.16 -13.69
CA ILE A 7 3.61 -2.43 -14.59
C ILE A 7 3.54 -0.97 -14.14
N CYS A 8 3.79 -0.02 -15.04
CA CYS A 8 3.74 1.40 -14.73
C CYS A 8 2.29 1.93 -14.76
N TRP A 9 1.62 1.96 -13.60
CA TRP A 9 0.20 2.34 -13.46
C TRP A 9 -0.06 3.83 -13.19
N THR A 10 -0.07 4.64 -14.26
CA THR A 10 -0.71 5.97 -14.22
C THR A 10 -2.14 5.89 -14.77
N VAL A 11 -3.11 5.52 -13.93
CA VAL A 11 -4.51 5.29 -14.34
C VAL A 11 -5.09 6.46 -15.17
N ILE A 12 -5.74 6.10 -16.28
CA ILE A 12 -6.33 7.01 -17.28
C ILE A 12 -7.27 8.03 -16.62
N MET A 13 -7.00 9.32 -16.80
CA MET A 13 -8.00 10.40 -16.64
C MET A 13 -7.52 11.75 -17.24
N LYS A 14 -6.87 11.71 -18.42
CA LYS A 14 -6.48 12.90 -19.21
C LYS A 14 -7.70 13.43 -19.97
N LYS A 15 -8.51 14.29 -19.34
CA LYS A 15 -9.40 15.19 -20.08
C LYS A 15 -8.55 15.97 -21.10
N PRO A 16 -9.06 16.30 -22.30
CA PRO A 16 -8.38 17.21 -23.20
C PRO A 16 -8.25 18.57 -22.50
N ALA A 17 -7.03 18.91 -22.08
CA ALA A 17 -6.75 20.20 -21.47
C ALA A 17 -6.89 21.28 -22.54
N ARG A 18 -7.66 22.33 -22.26
CA ARG A 18 -7.61 23.56 -23.06
C ARG A 18 -6.19 24.14 -22.93
N PRO A 19 -5.60 24.72 -23.99
CA PRO A 19 -4.29 25.32 -23.90
C PRO A 19 -4.31 26.48 -22.90
N LEU A 20 -3.66 26.30 -21.76
CA LEU A 20 -3.21 27.40 -20.92
C LEU A 20 -1.91 27.96 -21.52
N LYS A 21 -1.71 29.27 -21.37
CA LYS A 21 -0.72 30.02 -22.14
C LYS A 21 0.71 29.61 -21.80
N SER A 22 1.60 29.83 -22.76
CA SER A 22 3.06 29.75 -22.62
C SER A 22 3.54 30.57 -21.42
N MET A 23 4.40 29.94 -20.61
CA MET A 23 5.39 30.61 -19.77
C MET A 23 6.76 30.15 -20.26
N ASP A 24 7.72 31.06 -20.32
CA ASP A 24 9.02 30.82 -20.96
C ASP A 24 9.88 29.79 -20.20
N VAL A 25 10.57 28.95 -20.98
CA VAL A 25 11.45 27.89 -20.48
C VAL A 25 12.89 28.22 -20.85
N SER A 26 13.54 29.03 -20.01
CA SER A 26 14.96 29.38 -20.13
C SER A 26 15.60 29.45 -18.74
N GLY A 27 16.33 28.40 -18.33
CA GLY A 27 17.05 28.34 -17.06
C GLY A 27 16.58 27.30 -16.04
N MET A 28 16.25 26.07 -16.46
CA MET A 28 15.98 24.93 -15.56
C MET A 28 16.62 23.61 -16.05
N ASP A 29 17.88 23.68 -16.43
CA ASP A 29 18.69 22.51 -16.82
C ASP A 29 19.24 21.76 -15.58
N ASP A 30 18.36 21.24 -14.72
CA ASP A 30 18.72 20.32 -13.61
C ASP A 30 17.54 19.42 -13.16
N GLU A 31 17.67 18.11 -13.42
CA GLU A 31 16.67 17.01 -13.20
C GLU A 31 15.16 17.39 -13.12
N PRO A 32 14.49 17.69 -14.26
CA PRO A 32 13.02 17.85 -14.29
C PRO A 32 12.27 16.52 -14.15
N THR A 33 12.77 15.46 -14.80
CA THR A 33 12.03 14.21 -15.11
C THR A 33 11.50 13.46 -13.88
N ARG A 34 12.22 13.47 -12.75
CA ARG A 34 11.76 12.81 -11.51
C ARG A 34 10.58 13.52 -10.84
N ARG A 35 10.53 14.85 -10.89
CA ARG A 35 9.47 15.64 -10.23
C ARG A 35 8.15 15.48 -10.97
N ASP A 36 8.15 15.62 -12.29
CA ASP A 36 6.93 15.48 -13.09
C ASP A 36 6.41 14.04 -13.09
N PHE A 37 7.29 13.04 -13.17
CA PHE A 37 6.87 11.63 -13.10
C PHE A 37 6.20 11.30 -11.76
N THR A 38 6.82 11.66 -10.63
CA THR A 38 6.25 11.38 -9.30
C THR A 38 4.94 12.15 -9.07
N MET A 39 4.87 13.43 -9.45
CA MET A 39 3.63 14.21 -9.37
C MET A 39 2.50 13.61 -10.21
N ASN A 40 2.77 13.15 -11.45
CA ASN A 40 1.74 12.54 -12.30
C ASN A 40 1.25 11.17 -11.80
N VAL A 41 2.12 10.34 -11.24
CA VAL A 41 1.75 9.06 -10.60
C VAL A 41 0.91 9.32 -9.35
N ILE A 42 1.34 10.23 -8.47
CA ILE A 42 0.61 10.60 -7.25
C ILE A 42 -0.75 11.22 -7.61
N ALA A 43 -0.83 12.11 -8.60
CA ALA A 43 -2.09 12.73 -9.02
C ALA A 43 -3.08 11.72 -9.59
N SER A 44 -2.63 10.75 -10.39
CA SER A 44 -3.51 9.76 -11.04
C SER A 44 -3.99 8.68 -10.07
N THR A 45 -3.11 8.21 -9.18
CA THR A 45 -3.49 7.27 -8.10
C THR A 45 -4.43 7.92 -7.10
N SER A 46 -4.11 9.12 -6.60
CA SER A 46 -4.97 9.85 -5.63
C SER A 46 -6.35 10.21 -6.20
N ARG A 47 -6.45 10.59 -7.49
CA ARG A 47 -7.75 10.80 -8.16
C ARG A 47 -8.59 9.52 -8.19
N THR A 48 -7.96 8.37 -8.46
CA THR A 48 -8.65 7.07 -8.46
C THR A 48 -9.16 6.72 -7.05
N CYS A 49 -8.34 6.93 -6.01
CA CYS A 49 -8.75 6.75 -4.62
C CYS A 49 -9.85 7.74 -4.19
N LYS A 50 -9.83 8.99 -4.67
CA LYS A 50 -10.84 10.01 -4.36
C LYS A 50 -12.22 9.64 -4.92
N PHE A 51 -12.28 9.02 -6.11
CA PHE A 51 -13.54 8.48 -6.64
C PHE A 51 -14.13 7.36 -5.74
N ALA A 52 -13.29 6.63 -5.01
CA ALA A 52 -13.68 5.53 -4.12
C ALA A 52 -13.90 5.94 -2.64
N GLN A 53 -13.81 7.24 -2.30
CA GLN A 53 -13.91 7.68 -0.91
C GLN A 53 -15.31 7.42 -0.32
N ARG A 54 -15.40 6.85 0.89
CA ARG A 54 -16.65 6.71 1.64
C ARG A 54 -17.26 8.12 1.86
N PRO A 55 -18.53 8.36 1.49
CA PRO A 55 -19.12 9.71 1.57
C PRO A 55 -19.37 10.15 3.01
N ASN A 56 -19.83 9.23 3.87
CA ASN A 56 -19.96 9.44 5.31
C ASN A 56 -18.65 9.05 6.01
N MET A 57 -17.96 10.04 6.57
CA MET A 57 -16.73 9.87 7.34
C MET A 57 -16.95 10.53 8.69
N VAL A 58 -16.55 9.87 9.78
CA VAL A 58 -16.60 10.45 11.12
C VAL A 58 -15.83 11.76 11.14
N LYS A 59 -16.53 12.84 11.51
CA LYS A 59 -15.99 14.18 11.69
C LYS A 59 -15.60 14.40 13.15
N THR A 60 -14.89 15.50 13.38
CA THR A 60 -14.52 15.95 14.72
C THR A 60 -14.45 17.47 14.69
N GLU A 61 -15.33 18.12 15.46
CA GLU A 61 -15.51 19.57 15.47
C GLU A 61 -15.52 20.04 16.94
N GLN A 62 -14.89 21.20 17.19
CA GLN A 62 -14.73 21.76 18.54
C GLN A 62 -15.68 22.94 18.71
N ILE A 63 -16.62 22.81 19.65
CA ILE A 63 -17.75 23.71 19.88
C ILE A 63 -17.55 24.43 21.22
N LYS A 64 -17.82 25.73 21.22
CA LYS A 64 -17.77 26.62 22.39
C LYS A 64 -19.15 27.10 22.87
N ASP A 65 -20.14 27.06 21.99
CA ASP A 65 -21.49 27.52 22.28
C ASP A 65 -22.35 26.33 22.73
N PRO A 66 -22.90 26.34 23.96
CA PRO A 66 -23.81 25.29 24.42
C PRO A 66 -25.05 25.12 23.52
N GLN A 67 -25.54 26.16 22.84
CA GLN A 67 -26.70 26.04 21.94
C GLN A 67 -26.37 25.11 20.77
N VAL A 68 -25.25 25.34 20.10
CA VAL A 68 -24.77 24.48 18.99
C VAL A 68 -24.53 23.04 19.46
N PHE A 69 -24.09 22.84 20.71
CA PHE A 69 -23.97 21.49 21.28
C PHE A 69 -25.34 20.80 21.43
N TYR A 70 -26.36 21.49 21.95
CA TYR A 70 -27.72 20.94 22.07
C TYR A 70 -28.40 20.74 20.71
N ASP A 71 -28.17 21.62 19.72
CA ASP A 71 -28.66 21.44 18.35
C ASP A 71 -28.12 20.13 17.75
N TYR A 72 -26.84 19.82 17.96
CA TYR A 72 -26.22 18.58 17.47
C TYR A 72 -26.75 17.32 18.18
N LEU A 73 -27.17 17.42 19.44
CA LEU A 73 -27.82 16.31 20.18
C LEU A 73 -29.30 16.13 19.84
N THR A 74 -29.97 17.17 19.33
CA THR A 74 -31.42 17.17 19.05
C THR A 74 -31.73 16.99 17.55
N SER A 75 -30.71 16.95 16.69
CA SER A 75 -30.87 16.84 15.24
C SER A 75 -30.88 15.38 14.75
N ASP A 76 -32.01 14.96 14.16
CA ASP A 76 -32.13 13.66 13.47
C ASP A 76 -31.14 13.49 12.29
N GLU A 77 -30.54 14.58 11.78
CA GLU A 77 -29.53 14.50 10.72
C GLU A 77 -28.18 13.92 11.20
N ILE A 78 -27.88 14.03 12.50
CA ILE A 78 -26.53 13.85 13.06
C ILE A 78 -26.51 12.72 14.10
N ASN A 79 -25.72 11.68 13.82
CA ASN A 79 -25.40 10.64 14.80
C ASN A 79 -24.15 11.07 15.60
N VAL A 80 -24.35 11.54 16.84
CA VAL A 80 -23.25 11.86 17.76
C VAL A 80 -22.69 10.55 18.34
N LEU A 81 -21.41 10.28 18.04
CA LEU A 81 -20.73 9.05 18.46
C LEU A 81 -19.99 9.22 19.79
N ASP A 82 -19.53 10.43 20.10
CA ASP A 82 -18.76 10.76 21.30
C ASP A 82 -18.69 12.27 21.53
N ALA A 83 -18.49 12.69 22.79
CA ALA A 83 -18.27 14.07 23.18
C ALA A 83 -17.30 14.16 24.37
N ASP A 84 -16.05 14.52 24.11
CA ASP A 84 -15.03 14.76 25.14
C ASP A 84 -14.98 16.28 25.47
N LEU A 85 -15.04 16.63 26.76
CA LEU A 85 -14.68 17.98 27.23
C LEU A 85 -13.15 18.15 27.12
N VAL A 86 -12.71 19.14 26.35
CA VAL A 86 -11.28 19.43 26.09
C VAL A 86 -10.79 20.59 26.97
N SER A 87 -11.68 21.50 27.33
CA SER A 87 -11.46 22.60 28.28
C SER A 87 -12.81 23.04 28.84
N ASP A 88 -12.81 23.84 29.90
CA ASP A 88 -14.04 24.28 30.58
C ASP A 88 -15.08 24.93 29.62
N ASP A 89 -14.59 25.67 28.60
CA ASP A 89 -15.40 26.31 27.55
C ASP A 89 -15.36 25.59 26.18
N ILE A 90 -14.85 24.34 26.08
CA ILE A 90 -14.66 23.65 24.78
C ILE A 90 -15.02 22.16 24.85
N ILE A 91 -16.02 21.77 24.05
CA ILE A 91 -16.41 20.37 23.83
C ILE A 91 -15.98 19.94 22.42
N GLU A 92 -15.33 18.78 22.30
CA GLU A 92 -15.02 18.13 21.02
C GLU A 92 -16.06 17.04 20.73
N ILE A 93 -16.97 17.29 19.78
CA ILE A 93 -17.95 16.29 19.32
C ILE A 93 -17.34 15.48 18.18
N ARG A 94 -17.49 14.14 18.25
CA ARG A 94 -17.22 13.22 17.14
C ARG A 94 -18.55 12.69 16.61
N TYR A 95 -18.84 12.93 15.33
CA TYR A 95 -20.14 12.63 14.74
C TYR A 95 -20.05 12.11 13.31
N GLU A 96 -21.11 11.44 12.86
CA GLU A 96 -21.36 11.11 11.45
C GLU A 96 -22.80 11.52 11.07
N TYR A 97 -23.13 11.57 9.78
CA TYR A 97 -24.53 11.83 9.37
C TYR A 97 -25.34 10.55 9.42
N THR A 98 -26.62 10.65 9.78
CA THR A 98 -27.60 9.56 9.60
C THR A 98 -27.71 9.23 8.10
N ASP A 99 -27.85 7.95 7.72
CA ASP A 99 -27.71 7.51 6.31
C ASP A 99 -28.61 8.28 5.31
N ASN A 100 -29.81 8.70 5.74
CA ASN A 100 -30.76 9.48 4.93
C ASN A 100 -30.25 10.90 4.58
N PHE A 101 -29.28 11.44 5.33
CA PHE A 101 -28.79 12.82 5.22
C PHE A 101 -27.36 12.91 4.64
N ILE A 102 -26.80 11.79 4.16
CA ILE A 102 -25.48 11.75 3.52
C ILE A 102 -25.51 12.56 2.22
N LYS A 103 -24.92 13.75 2.25
CA LYS A 103 -24.80 14.64 1.07
C LYS A 103 -23.84 14.03 0.04
N PRO A 104 -24.24 13.84 -1.24
CA PRO A 104 -23.38 13.23 -2.25
C PRO A 104 -22.24 14.17 -2.69
N ASP A 105 -20.98 13.74 -2.51
CA ASP A 105 -19.82 14.48 -3.02
C ASP A 105 -19.68 14.25 -4.53
N ALA A 106 -19.84 15.32 -5.33
CA ALA A 106 -19.65 15.32 -6.78
C ALA A 106 -18.24 14.90 -7.26
N LYS A 107 -17.27 14.76 -6.34
CA LYS A 107 -15.93 14.21 -6.60
C LYS A 107 -15.82 12.70 -6.38
N THR A 108 -16.87 12.05 -5.83
CA THR A 108 -16.95 10.60 -5.65
C THR A 108 -17.68 9.94 -6.82
N ASN A 109 -17.21 8.76 -7.25
CA ASN A 109 -17.88 7.94 -8.25
C ASN A 109 -17.36 6.49 -8.14
N VAL A 110 -18.06 5.67 -7.35
CA VAL A 110 -17.69 4.28 -7.07
C VAL A 110 -17.62 3.44 -8.36
N VAL A 111 -18.44 3.75 -9.37
CA VAL A 111 -18.45 3.04 -10.66
C VAL A 111 -17.15 3.28 -11.43
N ILE A 112 -16.65 4.53 -11.50
CA ILE A 112 -15.35 4.85 -12.13
C ILE A 112 -14.20 4.17 -11.37
N ALA A 113 -14.24 4.16 -10.03
CA ALA A 113 -13.24 3.46 -9.22
C ALA A 113 -13.28 1.92 -9.44
N ALA A 114 -14.46 1.34 -9.57
CA ALA A 114 -14.63 -0.08 -9.87
C ALA A 114 -14.08 -0.44 -11.26
N PHE A 115 -14.42 0.33 -12.30
CA PHE A 115 -13.90 0.09 -13.66
C PHE A 115 -12.39 0.23 -13.75
N THR A 116 -11.81 1.27 -13.13
CA THR A 116 -10.35 1.48 -13.16
C THR A 116 -9.60 0.38 -12.41
N THR A 117 -10.07 -0.04 -11.23
CA THR A 117 -9.45 -1.14 -10.47
C THR A 117 -9.70 -2.53 -11.08
N ALA A 118 -10.82 -2.73 -11.79
CA ALA A 118 -11.05 -3.93 -12.60
C ALA A 118 -10.10 -4.00 -13.80
N TYR A 119 -9.94 -2.90 -14.54
CA TYR A 119 -8.99 -2.82 -15.66
C TYR A 119 -7.54 -3.01 -15.20
N ALA A 120 -7.18 -2.50 -14.01
CA ALA A 120 -5.89 -2.76 -13.38
C ALA A 120 -5.63 -4.25 -13.17
N ARG A 121 -6.61 -4.96 -12.59
CA ARG A 121 -6.54 -6.41 -12.37
C ARG A 121 -6.52 -7.21 -13.68
N LEU A 122 -7.27 -6.80 -14.71
CA LEU A 122 -7.29 -7.48 -16.02
C LEU A 122 -5.95 -7.37 -16.76
N LYS A 123 -5.31 -6.20 -16.71
CA LYS A 123 -3.97 -6.00 -17.30
C LYS A 123 -2.88 -6.76 -16.55
N LEU A 124 -2.93 -6.79 -15.21
CA LEU A 124 -2.06 -7.66 -14.42
C LEU A 124 -2.31 -9.14 -14.75
N TYR A 125 -3.58 -9.56 -14.82
CA TYR A 125 -3.95 -10.94 -15.16
C TYR A 125 -3.38 -11.37 -16.52
N GLY A 126 -3.42 -10.53 -17.56
CA GLY A 126 -2.80 -10.85 -18.85
C GLY A 126 -1.27 -11.06 -18.80
N VAL A 127 -0.57 -10.44 -17.85
CA VAL A 127 0.87 -10.70 -17.59
C VAL A 127 1.05 -12.00 -16.82
N LEU A 128 0.18 -12.29 -15.84
CA LEU A 128 0.20 -13.55 -15.08
C LEU A 128 -0.12 -14.75 -15.99
N ASP A 129 -1.06 -14.61 -16.92
CA ASP A 129 -1.49 -15.65 -17.87
C ASP A 129 -0.42 -15.94 -18.94
N MET A 130 0.42 -14.95 -19.29
CA MET A 130 1.62 -15.15 -20.11
C MET A 130 2.73 -15.91 -19.35
N LEU A 131 2.83 -15.74 -18.03
CA LEU A 131 3.95 -16.25 -17.22
C LEU A 131 3.66 -17.59 -16.52
N GLN A 132 2.40 -17.89 -16.20
CA GLN A 132 1.96 -19.13 -15.55
C GLN A 132 2.83 -19.49 -14.32
N GLU A 133 3.38 -20.71 -14.23
CA GLU A 133 4.24 -21.16 -13.12
C GLU A 133 5.51 -20.32 -12.89
N ARG A 134 5.90 -19.44 -13.81
CA ARG A 134 7.09 -18.59 -13.67
C ARG A 134 6.89 -17.45 -12.69
N VAL A 135 5.68 -17.18 -12.21
CA VAL A 135 5.38 -16.10 -11.26
C VAL A 135 5.70 -16.53 -9.83
N MET A 136 6.77 -15.96 -9.26
CA MET A 136 7.16 -16.14 -7.85
C MET A 136 6.30 -15.31 -6.89
N TYR A 137 5.92 -14.09 -7.30
CA TYR A 137 5.16 -13.15 -6.47
C TYR A 137 4.48 -12.09 -7.34
N TYR A 138 3.35 -11.55 -6.89
CA TYR A 138 2.74 -10.35 -7.47
C TYR A 138 2.00 -9.54 -6.39
N ASP A 139 2.02 -8.22 -6.54
CA ASP A 139 1.22 -7.29 -5.73
C ASP A 139 0.86 -6.05 -6.54
N THR A 140 -0.43 -5.85 -6.76
CA THR A 140 -1.11 -4.67 -7.34
C THR A 140 -0.65 -4.24 -8.73
N ASP A 141 0.60 -3.84 -8.86
CA ASP A 141 1.29 -3.40 -10.07
C ASP A 141 2.59 -4.17 -10.37
N SER A 142 3.12 -4.93 -9.40
CA SER A 142 4.44 -5.60 -9.47
C SER A 142 4.34 -7.11 -9.68
N VAL A 143 5.32 -7.70 -10.38
CA VAL A 143 5.47 -9.14 -10.62
C VAL A 143 6.95 -9.55 -10.49
N ILE A 144 7.24 -10.58 -9.68
CA ILE A 144 8.55 -11.24 -9.66
C ILE A 144 8.44 -12.53 -10.47
N LEU A 145 9.28 -12.67 -11.50
CA LEU A 145 9.23 -13.76 -12.46
C LEU A 145 10.55 -14.54 -12.54
N ILE A 146 10.46 -15.79 -13.00
CA ILE A 146 11.60 -16.62 -13.39
C ILE A 146 11.86 -16.41 -14.89
N SER A 147 12.97 -15.74 -15.20
CA SER A 147 13.56 -15.64 -16.54
C SER A 147 14.29 -16.96 -16.86
N LYS A 148 13.86 -17.62 -17.94
CA LYS A 148 14.52 -18.79 -18.54
C LYS A 148 14.81 -18.47 -20.00
N LEU A 149 15.89 -19.07 -20.52
CA LEU A 149 16.22 -18.97 -21.93
C LEU A 149 15.12 -19.65 -22.77
N ASN A 150 14.70 -18.99 -23.87
CA ASN A 150 13.65 -19.43 -24.81
C ASN A 150 12.20 -19.37 -24.32
N GLU A 151 11.89 -18.79 -23.15
CA GLU A 151 10.49 -18.51 -22.73
C GLU A 151 10.14 -17.02 -22.95
N PRO A 152 8.91 -16.67 -23.39
CA PRO A 152 8.55 -15.29 -23.71
C PRO A 152 8.57 -14.40 -22.47
N GLU A 153 9.22 -13.24 -22.54
CA GLU A 153 9.26 -12.26 -21.43
C GLU A 153 8.26 -11.12 -21.67
N PRO A 154 7.70 -10.51 -20.60
CA PRO A 154 6.80 -9.37 -20.74
C PRO A 154 7.50 -8.22 -21.47
N PRO A 155 6.84 -7.56 -22.46
CA PRO A 155 7.46 -6.47 -23.20
C PRO A 155 7.73 -5.29 -22.28
N LEU A 156 9.02 -4.94 -22.14
CA LEU A 156 9.46 -3.79 -21.37
C LEU A 156 9.33 -2.50 -22.17
N GLY A 157 9.03 -1.39 -21.48
CA GLY A 157 8.88 -0.09 -22.10
C GLY A 157 8.72 1.06 -21.09
N ASN A 158 8.94 2.28 -21.57
CA ASN A 158 9.00 3.50 -20.75
C ASN A 158 7.71 4.33 -20.81
N HIS A 159 6.71 3.91 -21.58
CA HIS A 159 5.44 4.62 -21.73
C HIS A 159 4.38 4.12 -20.74
N LEU A 160 3.20 4.73 -20.81
CA LEU A 160 2.13 4.49 -19.87
C LEU A 160 1.45 3.11 -20.06
N GLY A 161 1.49 2.29 -19.02
CA GLY A 161 0.86 0.96 -18.99
C GLY A 161 1.78 -0.15 -19.51
N GLU A 162 3.01 0.21 -19.89
CA GLU A 162 4.09 -0.72 -20.19
C GLU A 162 4.75 -1.22 -18.89
N LEU A 163 5.59 -2.25 -19.02
CA LEU A 163 6.31 -2.83 -17.90
C LEU A 163 7.74 -2.25 -17.82
N THR A 164 8.13 -1.81 -16.64
CA THR A 164 9.47 -1.29 -16.33
C THR A 164 10.23 -2.27 -15.43
N ASP A 165 11.51 -2.48 -15.70
CA ASP A 165 12.41 -3.19 -14.79
C ASP A 165 12.74 -2.30 -13.57
N GLU A 166 12.49 -2.80 -12.35
CA GLU A 166 12.85 -2.08 -11.11
C GLU A 166 14.32 -2.28 -10.70
N LEU A 167 15.00 -3.28 -11.28
CA LEU A 167 16.35 -3.70 -10.93
C LEU A 167 17.44 -3.07 -11.83
N GLY A 168 17.06 -2.41 -12.93
CA GLY A 168 17.99 -1.71 -13.81
C GLY A 168 19.03 -2.62 -14.47
N GLY A 169 18.65 -3.86 -14.81
CA GLY A 169 19.53 -4.90 -15.34
C GLY A 169 20.17 -5.82 -14.28
N GLU A 170 20.01 -5.54 -12.98
CA GLU A 170 20.30 -6.54 -11.96
C GLU A 170 19.27 -7.69 -11.98
N TYR A 171 19.66 -8.86 -11.46
CA TYR A 171 18.77 -9.98 -11.27
C TYR A 171 18.83 -10.52 -9.84
N ILE A 172 17.69 -11.00 -9.36
CA ILE A 172 17.56 -11.65 -8.06
C ILE A 172 18.23 -13.03 -8.13
N THR A 173 19.12 -13.28 -7.17
CA THR A 173 19.81 -14.56 -6.97
C THR A 173 19.04 -15.46 -6.01
N VAL A 174 18.47 -14.87 -4.94
CA VAL A 174 17.65 -15.59 -3.96
C VAL A 174 16.43 -14.74 -3.60
N PHE A 175 15.24 -15.36 -3.64
CA PHE A 175 13.97 -14.77 -3.23
C PHE A 175 13.35 -15.63 -2.12
N ALA A 176 12.72 -14.99 -1.13
CA ALA A 176 11.85 -15.66 -0.17
C ALA A 176 10.65 -14.75 0.16
N SER A 177 9.44 -15.33 0.18
CA SER A 177 8.25 -14.68 0.71
C SER A 177 7.83 -15.35 2.01
N GLY A 178 7.31 -14.58 2.96
CA GLY A 178 6.61 -15.06 4.15
C GLY A 178 5.12 -14.72 4.13
N GLY A 179 4.53 -14.55 2.94
CA GLY A 179 3.12 -14.20 2.72
C GLY A 179 2.91 -12.84 2.02
N PRO A 180 1.64 -12.40 1.88
CA PRO A 180 1.30 -11.15 1.19
C PRO A 180 1.95 -9.91 1.83
N ASN A 181 2.65 -9.12 1.00
CA ASN A 181 3.42 -7.94 1.38
C ASN A 181 4.49 -8.23 2.44
N ASN A 182 5.02 -9.46 2.43
CA ASN A 182 6.06 -9.95 3.30
C ASN A 182 7.07 -10.76 2.47
N TYR A 183 8.19 -10.14 2.08
CA TYR A 183 9.21 -10.80 1.27
C TYR A 183 10.59 -10.15 1.40
N CYS A 184 11.63 -10.90 1.06
CA CYS A 184 13.00 -10.41 0.96
C CYS A 184 13.74 -11.04 -0.23
N TYR A 185 14.70 -10.32 -0.80
CA TYR A 185 15.52 -10.79 -1.90
C TYR A 185 16.97 -10.31 -1.82
N ARG A 186 17.85 -11.05 -2.49
CA ARG A 186 19.25 -10.70 -2.73
C ARG A 186 19.48 -10.61 -4.25
N THR A 187 20.13 -9.55 -4.74
CA THR A 187 20.50 -9.41 -6.15
C THR A 187 21.89 -9.98 -6.44
N ASN A 188 22.32 -9.94 -7.70
CA ASN A 188 23.65 -10.37 -8.14
C ASN A 188 24.79 -9.43 -7.69
N SER A 189 24.50 -8.15 -7.39
CA SER A 189 25.46 -7.22 -6.77
C SER A 189 25.60 -7.41 -5.25
N GLY A 190 24.81 -8.32 -4.67
CA GLY A 190 24.77 -8.55 -3.22
C GLY A 190 23.82 -7.62 -2.46
N LYS A 191 23.12 -6.70 -3.14
CA LYS A 191 22.10 -5.85 -2.51
C LYS A 191 21.01 -6.72 -1.89
N VAL A 192 20.65 -6.45 -0.62
CA VAL A 192 19.60 -7.19 0.12
C VAL A 192 18.46 -6.25 0.49
N GLU A 193 17.27 -6.54 -0.02
CA GLU A 193 16.05 -5.82 0.31
C GLU A 193 15.05 -6.72 1.04
N THR A 194 14.35 -6.11 2.01
CA THR A 194 13.33 -6.74 2.85
C THR A 194 12.13 -5.80 2.90
N LYS A 195 10.93 -6.31 2.63
CA LYS A 195 9.65 -5.61 2.78
C LYS A 195 8.76 -6.42 3.71
N VAL A 196 8.37 -5.85 4.86
CA VAL A 196 7.55 -6.50 5.89
C VAL A 196 6.36 -5.60 6.21
N ARG A 197 5.14 -6.05 5.91
CA ARG A 197 3.93 -5.31 6.25
C ARG A 197 3.76 -5.17 7.76
N GLY A 198 3.56 -3.94 8.24
CA GLY A 198 3.19 -3.65 9.63
C GLY A 198 4.35 -3.46 10.61
N ILE A 199 5.61 -3.66 10.20
CA ILE A 199 6.81 -3.35 11.00
C ILE A 199 7.64 -2.33 10.21
N THR A 200 7.98 -1.20 10.85
CA THR A 200 8.93 -0.24 10.29
C THR A 200 10.33 -0.86 10.35
N LEU A 201 11.05 -0.89 9.23
CA LEU A 201 12.36 -1.54 9.14
C LEU A 201 13.50 -0.56 9.50
N ASP A 202 13.38 0.02 10.70
CA ASP A 202 14.43 0.80 11.36
C ASP A 202 15.69 -0.06 11.60
N CYS A 203 16.83 0.55 11.93
CA CYS A 203 18.10 -0.16 12.08
C CYS A 203 18.01 -1.39 13.02
N THR A 204 17.45 -1.23 14.22
CA THR A 204 17.21 -2.31 15.19
C THR A 204 16.23 -3.37 14.67
N ALA A 205 15.20 -2.95 13.93
CA ALA A 205 14.21 -3.85 13.35
C ALA A 205 14.80 -4.68 12.19
N ARG A 206 15.65 -4.08 11.35
CA ARG A 206 16.34 -4.75 10.23
C ARG A 206 17.45 -5.70 10.69
N GLN A 207 18.02 -5.50 11.88
CA GLN A 207 18.88 -6.49 12.55
C GLN A 207 18.08 -7.73 12.98
N LYS A 208 16.95 -7.55 13.66
CA LYS A 208 16.09 -8.64 14.15
C LYS A 208 15.36 -9.39 13.02
N VAL A 209 14.77 -8.65 12.08
CA VAL A 209 14.02 -9.18 10.92
C VAL A 209 14.87 -8.97 9.67
N ASN A 210 15.98 -9.71 9.63
CA ASN A 210 16.91 -9.74 8.51
C ASN A 210 16.54 -10.83 7.49
N PHE A 211 17.20 -10.79 6.32
CA PHE A 211 16.96 -11.74 5.21
C PHE A 211 17.20 -13.20 5.61
N GLU A 212 18.26 -13.51 6.38
CA GLU A 212 18.57 -14.88 6.79
C GLU A 212 17.51 -15.42 7.77
N VAL A 213 16.99 -14.56 8.66
CA VAL A 213 15.88 -14.87 9.58
C VAL A 213 14.56 -15.12 8.84
N ILE A 214 14.18 -14.25 7.89
CA ILE A 214 12.96 -14.48 7.08
C ILE A 214 13.10 -15.79 6.30
N ARG A 215 14.23 -16.00 5.63
CA ARG A 215 14.50 -17.22 4.86
C ARG A 215 14.46 -18.46 5.76
N GLY A 216 15.06 -18.41 6.95
CA GLY A 216 15.04 -19.50 7.93
C GLY A 216 13.64 -19.84 8.44
N LEU A 217 12.80 -18.82 8.71
CA LEU A 217 11.41 -19.03 9.13
C LEU A 217 10.57 -19.71 8.03
N VAL A 218 10.76 -19.33 6.77
CA VAL A 218 10.10 -19.98 5.63
C VAL A 218 10.55 -21.44 5.48
N TYR A 219 11.86 -21.71 5.60
CA TYR A 219 12.40 -23.09 5.59
C TYR A 219 11.83 -23.95 6.74
N LEU A 220 11.81 -23.43 7.97
CA LEU A 220 11.29 -24.14 9.14
C LEU A 220 9.80 -24.48 9.03
N HIS A 221 9.00 -23.61 8.41
CA HIS A 221 7.57 -23.86 8.23
C HIS A 221 7.27 -24.79 7.06
N ALA A 222 8.04 -24.73 5.97
CA ALA A 222 7.91 -25.68 4.87
C ALA A 222 8.31 -27.11 5.29
N GLN A 223 9.44 -27.27 5.98
CA GLN A 223 10.01 -28.59 6.29
C GLN A 223 9.51 -29.19 7.62
N CYS A 224 9.32 -28.36 8.65
CA CYS A 224 8.95 -28.83 10.00
C CYS A 224 7.52 -28.46 10.40
N GLN A 225 6.78 -27.75 9.54
CA GLN A 225 5.47 -27.12 9.82
C GLN A 225 5.46 -26.09 10.99
N VAL A 226 6.60 -25.84 11.65
CA VAL A 226 6.72 -24.93 12.79
C VAL A 226 6.63 -23.46 12.37
N THR A 227 5.62 -22.75 12.88
CA THR A 227 5.51 -21.29 12.73
C THR A 227 6.40 -20.56 13.74
N GLY A 228 7.67 -20.33 13.39
CA GLY A 228 8.57 -19.51 14.20
C GLY A 228 8.13 -18.03 14.30
N GLN A 229 8.52 -17.37 15.39
CA GLN A 229 8.13 -15.99 15.74
C GLN A 229 9.36 -15.17 16.15
N VAL A 230 9.40 -13.89 15.77
CA VAL A 230 10.49 -12.96 16.10
C VAL A 230 9.93 -11.66 16.68
N SER A 231 10.25 -11.39 17.94
CA SER A 231 9.83 -10.16 18.62
C SER A 231 10.72 -8.96 18.27
N VAL A 232 10.15 -7.96 17.63
CA VAL A 232 10.76 -6.63 17.42
C VAL A 232 10.26 -5.68 18.50
N ASP A 233 11.18 -5.08 19.25
CA ASP A 233 10.87 -4.09 20.28
C ASP A 233 11.10 -2.70 19.70
N ILE A 234 10.09 -1.84 19.78
CA ILE A 234 10.09 -0.47 19.27
C ILE A 234 9.94 0.45 20.50
N PRO A 235 11.06 0.86 21.13
CA PRO A 235 11.02 1.55 22.42
C PRO A 235 10.44 2.97 22.34
N PHE A 236 10.60 3.64 21.20
CA PHE A 236 10.25 5.04 21.02
C PHE A 236 9.11 5.25 20.01
N ARG A 237 8.01 4.50 20.15
CA ARG A 237 6.84 4.74 19.30
C ARG A 237 6.10 5.99 19.79
N ILE A 238 6.17 7.06 19.00
CA ILE A 238 5.32 8.24 19.18
C ILE A 238 3.85 7.84 18.97
N THR A 239 3.00 8.21 19.93
CA THR A 239 1.55 7.99 19.91
C THR A 239 0.83 9.25 20.36
N ARG A 240 -0.38 9.51 19.83
CA ARG A 240 -1.26 10.53 20.40
C ARG A 240 -2.28 9.85 21.31
N ASN A 241 -2.48 10.39 22.50
CA ASN A 241 -3.56 9.97 23.38
C ASN A 241 -4.90 10.40 22.76
N THR A 242 -5.84 9.47 22.59
CA THR A 242 -7.13 9.79 21.93
C THR A 242 -7.97 10.79 22.73
N ARG A 243 -7.85 10.80 24.06
CA ARG A 243 -8.64 11.63 24.97
C ARG A 243 -7.93 12.93 25.34
N THR A 244 -6.78 12.85 26.01
CA THR A 244 -6.03 14.06 26.42
C THR A 244 -5.39 14.81 25.23
N LYS A 245 -5.38 14.21 24.03
CA LYS A 245 -4.78 14.72 22.79
C LYS A 245 -3.27 14.92 22.85
N GLU A 246 -2.61 14.59 23.96
CA GLU A 246 -1.18 14.70 24.20
C GLU A 246 -0.37 13.75 23.30
N ILE A 247 0.92 14.07 23.11
CA ILE A 247 1.86 13.24 22.36
C ILE A 247 2.73 12.47 23.36
N GLU A 248 2.52 11.16 23.44
CA GLU A 248 3.20 10.24 24.35
C GLU A 248 4.12 9.30 23.58
N THR A 249 5.36 9.16 24.03
CA THR A 249 6.29 8.14 23.53
C THR A 249 6.11 6.85 24.33
N LYS A 250 5.63 5.79 23.69
CA LYS A 250 5.35 4.49 24.32
C LYS A 250 6.22 3.38 23.74
N GLY A 251 6.74 2.52 24.60
CA GLY A 251 7.36 1.26 24.19
C GLY A 251 6.30 0.31 23.62
N MET A 252 6.58 -0.29 22.47
CA MET A 252 5.68 -1.23 21.80
C MET A 252 6.46 -2.45 21.30
N LYS A 253 5.98 -3.65 21.65
CA LYS A 253 6.48 -4.91 21.09
C LYS A 253 5.63 -5.31 19.88
N LYS A 254 6.27 -5.79 18.82
CA LYS A 254 5.62 -6.36 17.62
C LYS A 254 6.21 -7.71 17.28
N ASP A 255 5.37 -8.73 17.25
CA ASP A 255 5.77 -10.08 16.92
C ASP A 255 5.61 -10.36 15.42
N TYR A 256 6.74 -10.48 14.73
CA TYR A 256 6.82 -10.93 13.35
C TYR A 256 6.57 -12.44 13.29
N ARG A 257 5.69 -12.86 12.37
CA ARG A 257 5.49 -14.23 11.93
C ARG A 257 5.21 -14.23 10.43
N ILE A 258 5.52 -15.34 9.76
CA ILE A 258 5.06 -15.59 8.39
C ILE A 258 3.55 -15.93 8.39
N VAL A 259 2.84 -15.65 7.30
CA VAL A 259 1.38 -15.75 7.23
C VAL A 259 0.93 -16.36 5.90
N TYR A 260 0.55 -17.64 5.93
CA TYR A 260 0.18 -18.45 4.76
C TYR A 260 -1.33 -18.71 4.60
N ASN A 261 -2.18 -17.87 5.21
CA ASN A 261 -3.65 -18.00 5.24
C ASN A 261 -4.39 -18.00 3.87
N LYS A 262 -3.67 -18.01 2.73
CA LYS A 262 -4.23 -18.01 1.37
C LYS A 262 -3.60 -19.03 0.42
N ARG A 263 -2.50 -19.69 0.81
CA ARG A 263 -1.80 -20.67 -0.02
C ARG A 263 -1.10 -21.71 0.86
N VAL A 264 -1.13 -22.97 0.43
CA VAL A 264 -0.36 -24.05 1.05
C VAL A 264 1.03 -24.09 0.42
N ILE A 265 2.06 -24.38 1.22
CA ILE A 265 3.42 -24.66 0.75
C ILE A 265 3.53 -26.17 0.50
N MET A 266 4.04 -26.58 -0.66
CA MET A 266 4.39 -27.97 -0.97
C MET A 266 5.90 -28.19 -0.78
N ASP A 267 6.35 -29.45 -0.78
CA ASP A 267 7.72 -29.84 -0.42
C ASP A 267 8.82 -29.13 -1.25
N ASP A 268 8.54 -28.85 -2.53
CA ASP A 268 9.38 -28.07 -3.46
C ASP A 268 9.39 -26.54 -3.22
N TYR A 269 8.83 -26.06 -2.10
CA TYR A 269 8.56 -24.64 -1.81
C TYR A 269 7.60 -23.95 -2.80
N LYS A 270 7.03 -24.68 -3.78
CA LYS A 270 5.90 -24.23 -4.60
C LYS A 270 4.70 -23.92 -3.70
N THR A 271 3.90 -22.93 -4.08
CA THR A 271 2.71 -22.53 -3.29
C THR A 271 1.44 -22.55 -4.13
N LEU A 272 0.46 -23.35 -3.72
CA LEU A 272 -0.85 -23.47 -4.39
C LEU A 272 -1.95 -22.73 -3.61
N PRO A 273 -2.98 -22.18 -4.28
CA PRO A 273 -4.19 -21.72 -3.61
C PRO A 273 -4.94 -22.92 -2.99
N TYR A 274 -5.75 -22.65 -1.97
CA TYR A 274 -6.66 -23.68 -1.44
C TYR A 274 -7.72 -24.07 -2.48
N GLY A 275 -7.97 -25.37 -2.65
CA GLY A 275 -8.93 -25.90 -3.62
C GLY A 275 -8.35 -26.22 -5.01
N TYR A 276 -7.02 -26.30 -5.11
CA TYR A 276 -6.26 -26.89 -6.22
C TYR A 276 -5.59 -28.19 -5.77
#